data_AF-A0A972VVW0-F1
#
_entry.id   AF-A0A972VVW0-F1
#
_cell.length_a   1.000
_cell.length_b   1.000
_cell.length_c   1.000
_cell.angle_alpha   90.00
_cell.angle_beta   90.00
_cell.angle_gamma   90.00
#
_symmetry.space_group_name_H-M   'P 1'
#
loop_
_entity.id
_entity.type
_entity.pdbx_description
1 polymer ?
#
loop_
_entity_poly.entity_id
_entity_poly.type
_entity_poly.pdbx_seq_one_letter_code
_entity_poly.pdbx_strand_id
1 'polypeptide(L)'
;SAQDMLDVAAYFSAQTPAGGAADPALLAQGETIYRAGVARKNIAACTACHSPTGQGNAAAGFPLLAGQWPDYIEAQLKAFRSGVRHNDGDGQMMRISAMDLSDTEITAVASYIRGLRK
;
A
#
# COMPACT_ATOMS: atom_id res chain seq x y z
N SER A 1 13.56 -1.14 -24.84
CA SER A 1 14.96 -0.96 -24.42
C SER A 1 15.00 -0.58 -22.94
N ALA A 2 16.17 -0.52 -22.30
CA ALA A 2 16.27 -0.02 -20.92
C ALA A 2 15.84 1.46 -20.83
N GLN A 3 16.17 2.25 -21.85
CA GLN A 3 15.76 3.65 -21.94
C GLN A 3 14.24 3.78 -22.04
N ASP A 4 13.57 2.96 -22.86
CA ASP A 4 12.11 3.03 -23.01
C ASP A 4 11.39 2.78 -21.67
N MET A 5 11.91 1.90 -20.82
CA MET A 5 11.33 1.67 -19.48
C MET A 5 11.47 2.89 -18.57
N LEU A 6 12.61 3.59 -18.63
CA LEU A 6 12.83 4.82 -17.87
C LEU A 6 11.91 5.94 -18.38
N ASP A 7 11.73 6.05 -19.70
CA ASP A 7 10.87 7.06 -20.31
C ASP A 7 9.40 6.84 -19.95
N VAL A 8 8.93 5.59 -19.99
CA VAL A 8 7.57 5.23 -19.55
C VAL A 8 7.37 5.51 -18.06
N ALA A 9 8.35 5.18 -17.21
CA ALA A 9 8.29 5.47 -15.78
C ALA A 9 8.22 6.98 -15.50
N ALA A 10 9.05 7.77 -16.18
CA ALA A 10 9.05 9.23 -16.09
C ALA A 10 7.70 9.82 -16.54
N TYR A 11 7.14 9.33 -17.64
CA TYR A 11 5.85 9.77 -18.16
C TYR A 11 4.71 9.56 -17.13
N PHE A 12 4.60 8.37 -16.54
CA PHE A 12 3.55 8.09 -15.55
C PHE A 12 3.78 8.81 -14.22
N SER A 13 5.03 9.02 -13.82
CA SER A 13 5.36 9.77 -12.60
C SER A 13 4.96 11.24 -12.67
N ALA A 14 4.85 11.81 -13.88
CA ALA A 14 4.44 13.21 -14.08
C ALA A 14 2.91 13.38 -14.07
N GLN A 15 2.14 12.30 -14.08
CA GLN A 15 0.68 12.37 -14.11
C GLN A 15 0.11 12.72 -12.73
N THR A 16 -1.08 13.30 -12.73
CA THR A 16 -1.84 13.50 -11.48
C THR A 16 -2.58 12.21 -11.13
N PRO A 17 -2.35 11.62 -9.94
CA PRO A 17 -3.08 10.42 -9.54
C PRO A 17 -4.58 10.67 -9.44
N ALA A 18 -5.37 9.69 -9.86
CA ALA A 18 -6.80 9.70 -9.60
C ALA A 18 -7.06 9.52 -8.11
N GLY A 19 -7.79 10.45 -7.51
CA GLY A 19 -8.25 10.31 -6.12
C GLY A 19 -9.48 9.40 -6.00
N GLY A 20 -9.93 9.20 -4.77
CA GLY A 20 -11.27 8.73 -4.49
C GLY A 20 -11.60 8.84 -3.02
N ALA A 21 -12.61 8.09 -2.60
CA ALA A 21 -13.07 8.06 -1.23
C ALA A 21 -12.92 6.65 -0.66
N ALA A 22 -12.62 6.58 0.63
CA ALA A 22 -12.76 5.35 1.40
C ALA A 22 -14.24 5.08 1.67
N ASP A 23 -14.60 3.81 1.82
CA ASP A 23 -15.91 3.40 2.34
C ASP A 23 -16.02 3.87 3.81
N PRO A 24 -17.02 4.71 4.15
CA PRO A 24 -17.24 5.17 5.52
C PRO A 24 -17.37 4.03 6.55
N ALA A 25 -17.92 2.88 6.16
CA ALA A 25 -18.09 1.73 7.04
C ALA A 25 -16.75 1.08 7.44
N LEU A 26 -15.72 1.23 6.61
CA LEU A 26 -14.40 0.64 6.80
C LEU A 26 -13.35 1.65 7.30
N LEU A 27 -13.70 2.94 7.28
CA LEU A 27 -12.76 4.04 7.50
C LEU A 27 -11.99 3.91 8.81
N ALA A 28 -12.67 3.67 9.93
CA ALA A 28 -12.05 3.63 11.25
C ALA A 28 -11.04 2.47 11.38
N GLN A 29 -11.41 1.28 10.88
CA GLN A 29 -10.52 0.12 10.92
C GLN A 29 -9.33 0.30 9.97
N GLY A 30 -9.57 0.75 8.74
CA GLY A 30 -8.51 0.97 7.76
C GLY A 30 -7.53 2.06 8.21
N GLU A 31 -8.03 3.14 8.81
CA GLU A 31 -7.20 4.19 9.41
C GLU A 31 -6.32 3.64 10.53
N THR A 32 -6.90 2.85 11.44
CA THR A 32 -6.17 2.24 12.55
C THR A 32 -5.03 1.38 12.04
N ILE A 33 -5.30 0.49 11.09
CA ILE A 33 -4.28 -0.38 10.48
C ILE A 33 -3.20 0.46 9.79
N TYR A 34 -3.61 1.45 9.00
CA TYR A 34 -2.67 2.27 8.24
C TYR A 34 -1.74 3.07 9.15
N ARG A 35 -2.29 3.74 10.17
CA ARG A 35 -1.57 4.68 11.04
C ARG A 35 -0.86 4.03 12.21
N ALA A 36 -1.41 2.95 12.76
CA ALA A 36 -0.90 2.32 13.99
C ALA A 36 -0.45 0.87 13.77
N GLY A 37 -0.75 0.26 12.63
CA GLY A 37 -0.50 -1.16 12.40
C GLY A 37 -1.47 -2.04 13.20
N VAL A 38 -1.07 -3.28 13.43
CA VAL A 38 -1.82 -4.24 14.26
C VAL A 38 -0.87 -4.84 15.28
N ALA A 39 -0.70 -4.13 16.40
CA ALA A 39 0.29 -4.46 17.43
C ALA A 39 0.19 -5.91 17.94
N ARG A 40 -1.03 -6.41 18.17
CA ARG A 40 -1.26 -7.80 18.61
C ARG A 40 -0.75 -8.88 17.63
N LYS A 41 -0.49 -8.49 16.38
CA LYS A 41 0.03 -9.34 15.30
C LYS A 41 1.45 -8.95 14.88
N ASN A 42 2.09 -8.04 15.62
CA ASN A 42 3.39 -7.46 15.26
C ASN A 42 3.45 -6.84 13.85
N ILE A 43 2.31 -6.33 13.36
CA ILE A 43 2.25 -5.63 12.07
C ILE A 43 2.54 -4.15 12.31
N ALA A 44 3.63 -3.66 11.72
CA ALA A 44 4.00 -2.25 11.81
C ALA A 44 2.98 -1.35 11.10
N ALA A 45 2.95 -0.07 11.48
CA ALA A 45 2.13 0.93 10.79
C ALA A 45 2.61 1.12 9.34
N CYS A 46 1.68 1.16 8.39
CA CYS A 46 1.97 1.40 6.98
C CYS A 46 2.67 2.76 6.76
N THR A 47 2.34 3.74 7.61
CA THR A 47 2.92 5.08 7.59
C THR A 47 4.43 5.12 7.80
N ALA A 48 5.02 4.10 8.43
CA ALA A 48 6.46 4.02 8.66
C ALA A 48 7.27 4.01 7.35
N CYS A 49 6.70 3.45 6.28
CA CYS A 49 7.34 3.37 4.97
C CYS A 49 6.57 4.17 3.90
N HIS A 50 5.24 4.15 3.94
CA HIS A 50 4.40 4.75 2.90
C HIS A 50 3.96 6.20 3.20
N SER A 51 4.44 6.77 4.31
CA SER A 51 4.10 8.10 4.82
C SER A 51 2.64 8.25 5.34
N PRO A 52 2.37 9.23 6.21
CA PRO A 52 1.01 9.49 6.73
C PRO A 52 -0.05 9.77 5.66
N THR A 53 0.36 10.29 4.50
CA THR A 53 -0.53 10.65 3.39
C THR A 53 -0.48 9.64 2.24
N GLY A 54 0.28 8.54 2.37
CA GLY A 54 0.41 7.54 1.31
C GLY A 54 1.31 7.95 0.15
N GLN A 55 2.15 8.98 0.32
CA GLN A 55 3.05 9.47 -0.73
C GLN A 55 4.25 8.54 -1.00
N GLY A 56 4.53 7.59 -0.11
CA GLY A 56 5.72 6.76 -0.23
C GLY A 56 7.01 7.52 0.03
N ASN A 57 8.12 6.90 -0.37
CA ASN A 57 9.47 7.48 -0.36
C ASN A 57 10.26 6.85 -1.52
N ALA A 58 10.27 7.55 -2.67
CA ALA A 58 10.91 7.06 -3.89
C ALA A 58 12.43 6.81 -3.70
N ALA A 59 13.12 7.65 -2.92
CA ALA A 59 14.54 7.48 -2.65
C ALA A 59 14.86 6.20 -1.86
N ALA A 60 13.90 5.73 -1.04
CA ALA A 60 13.98 4.46 -0.31
C ALA A 60 13.27 3.29 -1.04
N GLY A 61 12.72 3.50 -2.23
CA GLY A 61 11.98 2.49 -2.98
C GLY A 61 10.57 2.19 -2.45
N PHE A 62 10.02 3.00 -1.54
CA PHE A 62 8.67 2.80 -1.02
C PHE A 62 7.63 3.46 -1.95
N PRO A 63 6.71 2.68 -2.55
CA PRO A 63 5.78 3.21 -3.53
C PRO A 63 4.73 4.12 -2.90
N LEU A 64 4.23 5.05 -3.72
CA LEU A 64 3.02 5.81 -3.46
C LEU A 64 1.81 4.88 -3.45
N LEU A 65 0.99 4.99 -2.40
CA LEU A 65 -0.26 4.25 -2.23
C LEU A 65 -1.50 5.15 -2.37
N ALA A 66 -1.38 6.44 -2.08
CA ALA A 66 -2.51 7.36 -2.02
C ALA A 66 -3.36 7.34 -3.31
N GLY A 67 -4.68 7.18 -3.15
CA GLY A 67 -5.63 7.16 -4.28
C GLY A 67 -5.68 5.84 -5.07
N GLN A 68 -4.82 4.86 -4.76
CA GLN A 68 -4.81 3.59 -5.45
C GLN A 68 -6.15 2.85 -5.29
N TRP A 69 -6.54 2.10 -6.32
CA TRP A 69 -7.78 1.33 -6.34
C TRP A 69 -7.78 0.24 -5.26
N PRO A 70 -8.87 0.10 -4.47
CA PRO A 70 -8.95 -0.90 -3.41
C PRO A 70 -8.66 -2.31 -3.92
N ASP A 71 -9.29 -2.74 -5.01
CA ASP A 71 -9.11 -4.08 -5.60
C ASP A 71 -7.64 -4.40 -5.91
N TYR A 72 -6.89 -3.41 -6.39
CA TYR A 72 -5.48 -3.57 -6.65
C TYR A 72 -4.68 -3.75 -5.35
N ILE A 73 -4.92 -2.88 -4.35
CA ILE A 73 -4.24 -3.00 -3.05
C ILE A 73 -4.56 -4.33 -2.38
N GLU A 74 -5.83 -4.76 -2.41
CA GLU A 74 -6.23 -6.06 -1.89
C GLU A 74 -5.50 -7.20 -2.59
N ALA A 75 -5.46 -7.19 -3.92
CA ALA A 75 -4.76 -8.20 -4.70
C ALA A 75 -3.27 -8.25 -4.36
N GLN A 76 -2.62 -7.09 -4.21
CA GLN A 76 -1.20 -7.03 -3.85
C GLN A 76 -0.93 -7.53 -2.43
N LEU A 77 -1.74 -7.11 -1.45
CA LEU A 77 -1.59 -7.57 -0.06
C LEU A 77 -1.84 -9.08 0.05
N LYS A 78 -2.87 -9.61 -0.63
CA LYS A 78 -3.15 -11.05 -0.69
C LYS A 78 -2.01 -11.82 -1.37
N ALA A 79 -1.42 -11.27 -2.44
CA ALA A 79 -0.30 -11.88 -3.14
C ALA A 79 1.00 -11.89 -2.32
N PHE A 80 1.28 -10.84 -1.55
CA PHE A 80 2.39 -10.84 -0.59
C PHE A 80 2.12 -11.83 0.55
N ARG A 81 0.91 -11.83 1.12
CA ARG A 81 0.51 -12.75 2.20
C ARG A 81 0.66 -14.22 1.79
N SER A 82 0.31 -14.57 0.54
CA SER A 82 0.44 -15.94 0.02
C SER A 82 1.84 -16.28 -0.50
N GLY A 83 2.74 -15.30 -0.61
CA GLY A 83 4.07 -15.47 -1.20
C GLY A 83 4.09 -15.53 -2.73
N VAL A 84 2.94 -15.45 -3.41
CA VAL A 84 2.86 -15.35 -4.89
C VAL A 84 3.62 -14.12 -5.40
N ARG A 85 3.58 -13.02 -4.63
CA ARG A 85 4.43 -11.86 -4.85
C ARG A 85 5.57 -11.85 -3.84
N HIS A 86 6.80 -11.90 -4.35
CA HIS A 86 8.05 -12.00 -3.58
C HIS A 86 9.15 -11.06 -4.10
N ASN A 87 8.77 -9.96 -4.76
CA ASN A 87 9.73 -9.00 -5.30
C ASN A 87 10.20 -7.95 -4.27
N ASP A 88 10.02 -8.22 -2.98
CA ASP A 88 10.43 -7.38 -1.85
C ASP A 88 11.81 -7.77 -1.27
N GLY A 89 12.55 -8.62 -2.00
CA GLY A 89 13.90 -9.05 -1.67
C GLY A 89 13.98 -9.93 -0.43
N ASP A 90 15.21 -10.15 0.04
CA ASP A 90 15.50 -11.01 1.19
C ASP A 90 15.00 -10.43 2.52
N GLY A 91 14.75 -9.11 2.56
CA GLY A 91 14.17 -8.43 3.72
C GLY A 91 12.67 -8.69 3.91
N GLN A 92 11.98 -9.18 2.88
CA GLN A 92 10.59 -9.65 2.93
C GLN A 92 9.59 -8.65 3.54
N MET A 93 9.85 -7.34 3.43
CA MET A 93 9.12 -6.33 4.21
C MET A 93 7.60 -6.38 4.01
N MET A 94 7.14 -6.56 2.77
CA MET A 94 5.71 -6.61 2.48
C MET A 94 5.12 -7.98 2.80
N ARG A 95 5.87 -9.06 2.59
CA ARG A 95 5.43 -10.40 3.02
C ARG A 95 5.24 -10.46 4.54
N ILE A 96 6.19 -9.91 5.31
CA ILE A 96 6.08 -9.80 6.78
C ILE A 96 4.92 -8.91 7.20
N SER A 97 4.74 -7.76 6.54
CA SER A 97 3.65 -6.83 6.87
C SER A 97 2.26 -7.37 6.53
N ALA A 98 2.16 -8.28 5.55
CA ALA A 98 0.89 -8.82 5.08
C ALA A 98 0.53 -10.19 5.66
N MET A 99 1.49 -10.96 6.19
CA MET A 99 1.32 -12.39 6.49
C MET A 99 0.11 -12.69 7.40
N ASP A 100 -0.13 -11.84 8.41
CA ASP A 100 -1.16 -12.06 9.42
C ASP A 100 -2.40 -11.15 9.27
N LEU A 101 -2.46 -10.34 8.21
CA LEU A 101 -3.67 -9.55 7.93
C LEU A 101 -4.82 -10.49 7.52
N SER A 102 -5.99 -10.34 8.18
CA SER A 102 -7.21 -11.01 7.74
C SER A 102 -7.75 -10.38 6.45
N ASP A 103 -8.66 -11.06 5.77
CA ASP A 103 -9.31 -10.49 4.57
C ASP A 103 -10.06 -9.20 4.89
N THR A 104 -10.73 -9.13 6.04
CA THR A 104 -11.42 -7.92 6.50
C THR A 104 -10.45 -6.77 6.79
N GLU A 105 -9.28 -7.05 7.36
CA GLU A 105 -8.24 -6.04 7.60
C GLU A 105 -7.63 -5.55 6.28
N ILE A 106 -7.40 -6.46 5.32
CA ILE A 106 -6.93 -6.13 3.96
C ILE A 106 -7.94 -5.23 3.25
N THR A 107 -9.22 -5.60 3.23
CA THR A 107 -10.28 -4.79 2.61
C THR A 107 -10.41 -3.43 3.28
N ALA A 108 -10.32 -3.37 4.62
CA ALA A 108 -10.39 -2.10 5.35
C ALA A 108 -9.22 -1.16 5.01
N VAL A 109 -7.97 -1.65 5.03
CA VAL A 109 -6.79 -0.81 4.73
C VAL A 109 -6.74 -0.43 3.24
N ALA A 110 -7.18 -1.31 2.33
CA ALA A 110 -7.30 -1.01 0.91
C ALA A 110 -8.30 0.11 0.63
N SER A 111 -9.47 0.05 1.28
CA SER A 111 -10.48 1.10 1.25
C SER A 111 -9.94 2.42 1.79
N TYR A 112 -9.24 2.41 2.94
CA TYR A 112 -8.64 3.62 3.50
C TYR A 112 -7.59 4.26 2.58
N ILE A 113 -6.70 3.46 1.98
CA ILE A 113 -5.66 3.92 1.05
C ILE A 113 -6.26 4.68 -0.14
N ARG A 114 -7.42 4.25 -0.64
CA ARG A 114 -8.14 4.94 -1.72
C ARG A 114 -8.53 6.38 -1.37
N GLY A 115 -8.87 6.62 -0.10
CA GLY A 115 -9.24 7.94 0.41
C GLY A 115 -8.05 8.86 0.75
N LEU A 116 -6.82 8.33 0.75
CA LEU A 116 -5.63 9.12 1.07
C LEU A 116 -5.32 10.15 -0.03
N ARG A 117 -4.87 11.32 0.40
CA ARG A 117 -4.47 12.44 -0.46
C ARG A 117 -3.35 13.25 0.20
N LYS A 118 -2.64 14.03 -0.62
CA LYS A 118 -1.63 14.99 -0.17
C LYS A 118 -2.27 16.13 0.62
#